data_AF-A0A4V2Y5U3-F1
#
_entry.id   AF-A0A4V2Y5U3-F1
#
_cell.length_a   1.000
_cell.length_b   1.000
_cell.length_c   1.000
_cell.angle_alpha   90.00
_cell.angle_beta   90.00
_cell.angle_gamma   90.00
#
_symmetry.space_group_name_H-M   'P 1'
#
loop_
_entity.id
_entity.type
_entity.pdbx_description
1 polymer ?
#
loop_
_entity_poly.entity_id
_entity_poly.type
_entity_poly.pdbx_seq_one_letter_code
_entity_poly.pdbx_strand_id
1 'polypeptide(L)'
;MRPEWVRLLWLLMLTAVPAATVAGVLVAVDFTSALGLAPQASAISPYASFFDLRWVLVYHNSWAMFTVLLPGVIVLRGLFAAALIALAWPAERPRPSFRQLSRRNLVYSAVAHLVLLPWAAMAVVAAEVSLAWFQLMELFPLLILAPWLQRGGIVPGWWRGLPSAGLVGWSLLNFVTLSVGAVLVWSVPDGWTVPAAGATGVVNGLLWQRKVRAAVLPERVRWSRVPVVPLVVALTLAPLFFFDEIEAGGARGAAQATAPIQRLPEFGDLRHTVIFLGGYDSDYRGEPEKAEPPVVRFSYRGTDEQGRPLPYAPIDTHQSLPASAHLLAEQVERLYTRTGQPVALVGQSEGALVVRYYLERMRHPAVDSAVMLSHVLRAGRVYYPPPHVGTGWGIATGWQLRGMFALIGVGATLRDDPEEPFIRSLQDDAPFYRNEMLCPVRGVRLIAILPLSDAIAVPAELNAEIPVVEVVGLHGQLLQQPRVLAMVADHITGKPVPDETRWEYTILEGVAGAWQAPPLPLALNPAWHAEGQPDRALRRQPCPPT
;
A
#
# COMPACT_ATOMS: atom_id res chain seq x y z
N MET A 1 -0.46 2.44 47.91
CA MET A 1 -0.75 2.08 46.50
C MET A 1 -1.97 2.88 46.06
N ARG A 2 -1.98 3.50 44.87
CA ARG A 2 -3.18 4.22 44.39
C ARG A 2 -4.33 3.21 44.18
N PRO A 3 -5.60 3.60 44.41
CA PRO A 3 -6.75 2.73 44.15
C PRO A 3 -6.77 2.20 42.72
N GLU A 4 -7.34 1.01 42.49
CA GLU A 4 -7.36 0.37 41.16
C GLU A 4 -8.05 1.24 40.10
N TRP A 5 -9.15 1.90 40.47
CA TRP A 5 -9.86 2.81 39.59
C TRP A 5 -9.00 4.01 39.15
N VAL A 6 -8.17 4.55 40.05
CA VAL A 6 -7.24 5.64 39.72
C VAL A 6 -6.22 5.17 38.68
N ARG A 7 -5.67 3.95 38.85
CA ARG A 7 -4.72 3.38 37.89
C ARG A 7 -5.36 3.15 36.52
N LEU A 8 -6.61 2.66 36.49
CA LEU A 8 -7.36 2.49 35.26
C LEU A 8 -7.58 3.83 34.56
N LEU A 9 -8.05 4.86 35.28
CA LEU A 9 -8.21 6.20 34.69
C LEU A 9 -6.91 6.74 34.09
N TRP A 10 -5.78 6.60 34.80
CA TRP A 10 -4.47 6.98 34.25
C TRP A 10 -4.09 6.16 33.02
N LEU A 11 -4.40 4.86 32.99
CA LEU A 11 -4.15 4.02 31.82
C LEU A 11 -4.95 4.51 30.61
N LEU A 12 -6.26 4.75 30.79
CA LEU A 12 -7.14 5.24 29.73
C LEU A 12 -6.71 6.62 29.23
N MET A 13 -6.31 7.52 30.12
CA MET A 13 -5.80 8.84 29.76
C MET A 13 -4.46 8.73 29.00
N LEU A 14 -3.52 7.92 29.48
CA LEU A 14 -2.22 7.75 28.81
C LEU A 14 -2.36 7.11 27.42
N THR A 15 -3.40 6.33 27.15
CA THR A 15 -3.63 5.76 25.82
C THR A 15 -4.49 6.66 24.93
N ALA A 16 -5.41 7.45 25.49
CA ALA A 16 -6.22 8.42 24.76
C ALA A 16 -5.39 9.60 24.24
N VAL A 17 -4.53 10.18 25.09
CA VAL A 17 -3.78 11.41 24.76
C VAL A 17 -2.89 11.25 23.52
N PRO A 18 -2.07 10.19 23.35
CA PRO A 18 -1.25 10.03 22.15
C PRO A 18 -2.08 9.92 20.86
N ALA A 19 -3.17 9.15 20.88
CA ALA A 19 -4.04 9.00 19.71
C ALA A 19 -4.70 10.34 19.33
N ALA A 20 -5.24 11.07 20.32
CA ALA A 20 -5.79 12.39 20.12
C ALA A 20 -4.73 13.41 19.66
N THR A 21 -3.50 13.32 20.17
CA THR A 21 -2.40 14.23 19.80
C THR A 21 -1.99 14.01 18.36
N VAL A 22 -1.82 12.75 17.93
CA VAL A 22 -1.50 12.44 16.53
C VAL A 22 -2.62 12.93 15.61
N ALA A 23 -3.88 12.62 15.92
CA ALA A 23 -5.00 13.13 15.14
C ALA A 23 -5.04 14.67 15.10
N GLY A 24 -4.80 15.33 16.23
CA GLY A 24 -4.81 16.80 16.31
C GLY A 24 -3.71 17.45 15.49
N VAL A 25 -2.51 16.88 15.49
CA VAL A 25 -1.41 17.34 14.62
C VAL A 25 -1.78 17.16 13.15
N LEU A 26 -2.29 15.98 12.77
CA LEU A 26 -2.67 15.69 11.39
C LEU A 26 -3.79 16.62 10.89
N VAL A 27 -4.84 16.84 11.70
CA VAL A 27 -5.91 17.80 11.37
C VAL A 27 -5.37 19.22 11.25
N ALA A 28 -4.45 19.64 12.15
CA ALA A 28 -3.90 21.00 12.13
C ALA A 28 -3.06 21.31 10.88
N VAL A 29 -2.55 20.29 10.17
CA VAL A 29 -1.80 20.44 8.92
C VAL A 29 -2.54 19.89 7.71
N ASP A 30 -3.85 19.65 7.84
CA ASP A 30 -4.73 19.04 6.82
C ASP A 30 -4.27 17.66 6.31
N PHE A 31 -3.46 16.91 7.05
CA PHE A 31 -2.90 15.64 6.60
C PHE A 31 -3.91 14.46 6.72
N THR A 32 -4.97 14.53 5.91
CA THR A 32 -6.15 13.67 5.99
C THR A 32 -5.86 12.20 5.65
N SER A 33 -4.97 11.93 4.70
CA SER A 33 -4.67 10.57 4.26
C SER A 33 -3.98 9.70 5.32
N ALA A 34 -3.43 10.32 6.37
CA ALA A 34 -2.75 9.62 7.47
C ALA A 34 -3.62 9.50 8.74
N LEU A 35 -4.84 10.06 8.75
CA LEU A 35 -5.67 10.10 9.96
C LEU A 35 -6.00 8.70 10.52
N GLY A 36 -6.18 7.70 9.66
CA GLY A 36 -6.40 6.31 10.06
C GLY A 36 -5.25 5.69 10.87
N LEU A 37 -4.07 6.31 10.91
CA LEU A 37 -2.94 5.87 11.71
C LEU A 37 -3.05 6.31 13.17
N ALA A 38 -3.79 7.37 13.48
CA ALA A 38 -3.84 7.97 14.82
C ALA A 38 -4.22 6.98 15.95
N PRO A 39 -5.21 6.07 15.78
CA PRO A 39 -5.54 5.06 16.78
C PRO A 39 -4.36 4.17 17.21
N GLN A 40 -3.32 4.03 16.38
CA GLN A 40 -2.21 3.11 16.63
C GLN A 40 -1.13 3.67 17.56
N ALA A 41 -1.13 4.98 17.79
CA ALA A 41 -0.12 5.65 18.63
C ALA A 41 0.03 5.01 20.03
N SER A 42 -1.07 4.47 20.57
CA SER A 42 -1.13 3.82 21.89
C SER A 42 -1.52 2.33 21.85
N ALA A 43 -1.52 1.71 20.67
CA ALA A 43 -1.92 0.32 20.49
C ALA A 43 -1.11 -0.66 21.36
N ILE A 44 -1.63 -1.88 21.54
CA ILE A 44 -0.83 -2.93 22.14
C ILE A 44 0.29 -3.35 21.18
N SER A 45 1.47 -3.66 21.74
CA SER A 45 2.57 -4.24 20.97
C SER A 45 2.15 -5.55 20.27
N PRO A 46 2.61 -5.82 19.02
CA PRO A 46 3.62 -5.07 18.27
C PRO A 46 3.08 -4.01 17.28
N TYR A 47 1.75 -3.83 17.19
CA TYR A 47 1.14 -2.88 16.26
C TYR A 47 1.63 -1.45 16.44
N ALA A 48 1.89 -1.03 17.69
CA ALA A 48 2.42 0.31 17.97
C ALA A 48 3.88 0.48 17.48
N SER A 49 4.71 -0.56 17.52
CA SER A 49 6.06 -0.51 16.94
C SER A 49 6.01 -0.49 15.41
N PHE A 50 5.03 -1.17 14.81
CA PHE A 50 4.79 -1.12 13.38
C PHE A 50 4.33 0.27 12.91
N PHE A 51 3.49 0.95 13.70
CA PHE A 51 3.18 2.37 13.52
C PHE A 51 4.45 3.23 13.55
N ASP A 52 5.32 3.09 14.56
CA ASP A 52 6.54 3.89 14.69
C ASP A 52 7.47 3.71 13.47
N LEU A 53 7.67 2.47 13.03
CA LEU A 53 8.54 2.16 11.88
C LEU A 53 8.06 2.81 10.58
N ARG A 54 6.76 2.75 10.27
CA ARG A 54 6.22 3.34 9.04
C ARG A 54 6.46 4.85 8.98
N TRP A 55 6.33 5.55 10.11
CA TRP A 55 6.69 6.97 10.18
C TRP A 55 8.20 7.19 10.04
N VAL A 56 9.04 6.44 10.74
CA VAL A 56 10.49 6.60 10.68
C VAL A 56 11.03 6.31 9.28
N LEU A 57 10.52 5.29 8.59
CA LEU A 57 10.99 4.91 7.26
C LEU A 57 10.60 5.93 6.18
N VAL A 58 9.52 6.67 6.34
CA VAL A 58 9.16 7.75 5.40
C VAL A 58 9.81 9.08 5.79
N TYR A 59 9.81 9.41 7.08
CA TYR A 59 10.15 10.75 7.56
C TYR A 59 11.57 10.86 8.15
N HIS A 60 12.57 10.71 7.28
CA HIS A 60 13.94 11.13 7.58
C HIS A 60 14.62 11.58 6.28
N ASN A 61 15.39 12.68 6.30
CA ASN A 61 16.05 13.20 5.10
C ASN A 61 17.59 13.01 5.09
N SER A 62 18.14 12.39 6.13
CA SER A 62 19.57 12.15 6.30
C SER A 62 19.82 10.95 7.21
N TRP A 63 21.01 10.35 7.09
CA TRP A 63 21.46 9.30 8.01
C TRP A 63 21.53 9.78 9.46
N ALA A 64 21.91 11.04 9.71
CA ALA A 64 21.93 11.61 11.05
C ALA A 64 20.51 11.66 11.65
N MET A 65 19.52 12.12 10.88
CA MET A 65 18.12 12.13 11.32
C MET A 65 17.62 10.71 11.61
N PHE A 66 17.91 9.74 10.73
CA PHE A 66 17.52 8.34 10.93
C PHE A 66 18.16 7.72 12.17
N THR A 67 19.47 7.94 12.38
CA THR A 67 20.22 7.40 13.54
C THR A 67 19.80 8.02 14.86
N VAL A 68 19.15 9.19 14.86
CA VAL A 68 18.52 9.79 16.05
C VAL A 68 17.07 9.31 16.21
N LEU A 69 16.28 9.36 15.15
CA LEU A 69 14.85 9.02 15.18
C LEU A 69 14.60 7.57 15.57
N LEU A 70 15.28 6.61 14.92
CA LEU A 70 15.02 5.19 15.17
C LEU A 70 15.31 4.78 16.63
N PRO A 71 16.48 5.08 17.21
CA PRO A 71 16.71 4.83 18.64
C PRO A 71 15.78 5.64 19.54
N GLY A 72 15.46 6.89 19.16
CA GLY A 72 14.54 7.76 19.89
C GLY A 72 13.15 7.13 20.05
N VAL A 73 12.54 6.65 18.94
CA VAL A 73 11.24 5.99 18.98
C VAL A 73 11.30 4.66 19.74
N ILE A 74 12.39 3.88 19.60
CA ILE A 74 12.57 2.63 20.35
C ILE A 74 12.57 2.90 21.87
N VAL A 75 13.30 3.92 22.31
CA VAL A 75 13.38 4.31 23.73
C VAL A 75 12.04 4.82 24.22
N LEU A 76 11.41 5.76 23.50
CA LEU A 76 10.11 6.32 23.85
C LEU A 76 9.05 5.21 23.95
N ARG A 77 8.96 4.34 22.95
CA ARG A 77 8.02 3.20 22.92
C ARG A 77 8.27 2.24 24.07
N GLY A 78 9.54 1.92 24.37
CA GLY A 78 9.90 1.03 25.47
C GLY A 78 9.51 1.59 26.83
N LEU A 79 9.77 2.87 27.08
CA LEU A 79 9.40 3.53 28.34
C LEU A 79 7.89 3.72 28.47
N PHE A 80 7.22 4.11 27.39
CA PHE A 80 5.77 4.26 27.35
C PHE A 80 5.07 2.91 27.61
N ALA A 81 5.48 1.84 26.94
CA ALA A 81 4.96 0.49 27.19
C ALA A 81 5.20 0.04 28.63
N ALA A 82 6.36 0.33 29.23
CA ALA A 82 6.62 0.04 30.63
C ALA A 82 5.65 0.76 31.58
N ALA A 83 5.28 2.01 31.28
CA ALA A 83 4.28 2.76 32.04
C ALA A 83 2.88 2.16 31.90
N LEU A 84 2.46 1.83 30.67
CA LEU A 84 1.16 1.18 30.43
C LEU A 84 1.06 -0.18 31.14
N ILE A 85 2.10 -1.01 31.04
CA ILE A 85 2.17 -2.31 31.74
C ILE A 85 2.13 -2.13 33.25
N ALA A 86 2.85 -1.13 33.78
CA ALA A 86 2.84 -0.82 35.21
C ALA A 86 1.43 -0.43 35.71
N LEU A 87 0.69 0.37 34.93
CA LEU A 87 -0.67 0.79 35.25
C LEU A 87 -1.69 -0.35 35.10
N ALA A 88 -1.49 -1.23 34.11
CA ALA A 88 -2.34 -2.38 33.80
C ALA A 88 -2.10 -3.62 34.68
N TRP A 89 -1.10 -3.61 35.57
CA TRP A 89 -0.68 -4.81 36.29
C TRP A 89 -1.75 -5.38 37.25
N PRO A 90 -2.11 -6.68 37.19
CA PRO A 90 -3.12 -7.27 38.08
C PRO A 90 -2.79 -7.11 39.57
N ALA A 91 -3.78 -6.85 40.43
CA ALA A 91 -3.57 -6.80 41.89
C ALA A 91 -3.28 -8.20 42.48
N GLU A 92 -3.69 -9.24 41.77
CA GLU A 92 -3.54 -10.65 42.12
C GLU A 92 -2.08 -11.12 42.10
N ARG A 93 -1.16 -10.34 41.53
CA ARG A 93 0.26 -10.69 41.41
C ARG A 93 1.17 -9.52 41.77
N PRO A 94 2.31 -9.75 42.45
CA PRO A 94 3.25 -8.70 42.76
C PRO A 94 3.81 -8.07 41.47
N ARG A 95 3.75 -6.74 41.40
CA ARG A 95 4.26 -5.99 40.26
C ARG A 95 5.80 -5.88 40.34
N PRO A 96 6.52 -6.17 39.25
CA PRO A 96 7.95 -5.87 39.16
C PRO A 96 8.23 -4.38 39.38
N SER A 97 9.44 -4.04 39.79
CA SER A 97 9.81 -2.63 39.92
C SER A 97 9.76 -1.94 38.56
N PHE A 98 9.48 -0.63 38.54
CA PHE A 98 9.40 0.12 37.29
C PHE A 98 10.71 0.01 36.49
N ARG A 99 11.88 0.09 37.16
CA ARG A 99 13.19 -0.12 36.55
C ARG A 99 13.32 -1.45 35.81
N GLN A 100 12.79 -2.54 36.38
CA GLN A 100 12.78 -3.86 35.73
C GLN A 100 11.88 -3.88 34.49
N LEU A 101 10.69 -3.27 34.59
CA LEU A 101 9.78 -3.14 33.45
C LEU A 101 10.40 -2.29 32.34
N SER A 102 10.99 -1.14 32.65
CA SER A 102 11.67 -0.27 31.69
C SER A 102 12.79 -1.01 30.96
N ARG A 103 13.69 -1.69 31.68
CA ARG A 103 14.78 -2.47 31.05
C ARG A 103 14.23 -3.54 30.10
N ARG A 104 13.21 -4.30 30.52
CA ARG A 104 12.61 -5.35 29.69
C ARG A 104 11.94 -4.79 28.45
N ASN A 105 11.22 -3.67 28.57
CA ASN A 105 10.52 -3.06 27.46
C ASN A 105 11.45 -2.31 26.50
N LEU A 106 12.58 -1.77 26.95
CA LEU A 106 13.60 -1.23 26.05
C LEU A 106 14.19 -2.33 25.15
N VAL A 107 14.60 -3.45 25.76
CA VAL A 107 15.12 -4.61 25.00
C VAL A 107 14.04 -5.15 24.05
N TYR A 108 12.82 -5.34 24.55
CA TYR A 108 11.73 -5.83 23.72
C TYR A 108 11.36 -4.88 22.59
N SER A 109 11.33 -3.57 22.84
CA SER A 109 11.05 -2.56 21.82
C SER A 109 12.09 -2.62 20.70
N ALA A 110 13.38 -2.71 21.04
CA ALA A 110 14.45 -2.88 20.05
C ALA A 110 14.25 -4.16 19.21
N VAL A 111 13.95 -5.29 19.86
CA VAL A 111 13.69 -6.56 19.16
C VAL A 111 12.45 -6.48 18.27
N ALA A 112 11.35 -5.90 18.76
CA ALA A 112 10.12 -5.77 18.00
C ALA A 112 10.31 -4.89 16.76
N HIS A 113 11.02 -3.76 16.89
CA HIS A 113 11.35 -2.91 15.75
C HIS A 113 12.23 -3.65 14.73
N LEU A 114 13.27 -4.38 15.19
CA LEU A 114 14.13 -5.16 14.30
C LEU A 114 13.35 -6.25 13.54
N VAL A 115 12.49 -7.00 14.23
CA VAL A 115 11.69 -8.08 13.63
C VAL A 115 10.66 -7.55 12.63
N LEU A 116 10.09 -6.37 12.90
CA LEU A 116 9.07 -5.77 12.04
C LEU A 116 9.65 -4.90 10.91
N LEU A 117 10.95 -4.59 10.96
CA LEU A 117 11.61 -3.70 10.00
C LEU A 117 11.44 -4.12 8.53
N PRO A 118 11.57 -5.41 8.15
CA PRO A 118 11.33 -5.83 6.77
C PRO A 118 9.88 -5.58 6.32
N TRP A 119 8.91 -5.88 7.18
CA TRP A 119 7.49 -5.72 6.86
C TRP A 119 7.09 -4.25 6.79
N ALA A 120 7.67 -3.39 7.62
CA ALA A 120 7.46 -1.96 7.53
C ALA A 120 8.09 -1.35 6.26
N ALA A 121 9.16 -1.95 5.72
CA ALA A 121 9.67 -1.57 4.41
C ALA A 121 8.76 -2.07 3.27
N MET A 122 8.14 -3.24 3.41
CA MET A 122 7.08 -3.66 2.47
C MET A 122 5.88 -2.69 2.49
N ALA A 123 5.58 -2.04 3.62
CA ALA A 123 4.61 -0.93 3.69
C ALA A 123 4.97 0.21 2.76
N VAL A 124 6.27 0.54 2.71
CA VAL A 124 6.80 1.60 1.85
C VAL A 124 6.68 1.18 0.39
N VAL A 125 7.01 -0.06 0.05
CA VAL A 125 6.79 -0.61 -1.31
C VAL A 125 5.31 -0.57 -1.68
N ALA A 126 4.41 -0.99 -0.79
CA ALA A 126 2.97 -0.93 -1.00
C ALA A 126 2.48 0.52 -1.23
N ALA A 127 3.05 1.49 -0.53
CA ALA A 127 2.73 2.90 -0.76
C ALA A 127 3.31 3.46 -2.06
N GLU A 128 4.47 2.95 -2.49
CA GLU A 128 5.12 3.30 -3.75
C GLU A 128 4.30 2.83 -4.95
N VAL A 129 3.97 1.54 -5.02
CA VAL A 129 3.31 0.96 -6.20
C VAL A 129 1.82 0.79 -6.04
N SER A 130 1.24 1.08 -4.88
CA SER A 130 -0.20 0.96 -4.58
C SER A 130 -0.86 -0.35 -5.04
N LEU A 131 -0.20 -1.48 -4.79
CA LEU A 131 -0.73 -2.82 -5.06
C LEU A 131 -1.13 -3.55 -3.76
N ALA A 132 -2.32 -4.14 -3.78
CA ALA A 132 -2.91 -4.80 -2.62
C ALA A 132 -2.09 -5.99 -2.13
N TRP A 133 -1.40 -6.70 -3.01
CA TRP A 133 -0.63 -7.88 -2.63
C TRP A 133 0.62 -7.51 -1.80
N PHE A 134 1.25 -6.35 -2.03
CA PHE A 134 2.31 -5.83 -1.16
C PHE A 134 1.76 -5.46 0.23
N GLN A 135 0.56 -4.88 0.28
CA GLN A 135 -0.14 -4.62 1.54
C GLN A 135 -0.48 -5.91 2.28
N LEU A 136 -0.79 -7.00 1.58
CA LEU A 136 -0.98 -8.32 2.18
C LEU A 136 0.34 -8.95 2.65
N MET A 137 1.42 -8.79 1.88
CA MET A 137 2.78 -9.25 2.20
C MET A 137 3.31 -8.67 3.50
N GLU A 138 2.92 -7.46 3.89
CA GLU A 138 3.25 -6.94 5.23
C GLU A 138 2.26 -7.40 6.32
N LEU A 139 0.96 -7.45 6.01
CA LEU A 139 -0.08 -7.66 7.00
C LEU A 139 -0.14 -9.10 7.49
N PHE A 140 0.04 -10.07 6.61
CA PHE A 140 0.03 -11.48 7.00
C PHE A 140 1.14 -11.81 8.00
N PRO A 141 2.42 -11.48 7.75
CA PRO A 141 3.48 -11.62 8.75
C PRO A 141 3.20 -10.87 10.04
N LEU A 142 2.70 -9.62 9.96
CA LEU A 142 2.35 -8.85 11.16
C LEU A 142 1.28 -9.56 12.01
N LEU A 143 0.22 -10.07 11.38
CA LEU A 143 -0.85 -10.82 12.04
C LEU A 143 -0.38 -12.15 12.62
N ILE A 144 0.53 -12.84 11.94
CA ILE A 144 1.15 -14.07 12.44
C ILE A 144 2.02 -13.74 13.64
N LEU A 145 2.91 -12.74 13.56
CA LEU A 145 3.87 -12.38 14.60
C LEU A 145 3.20 -11.81 15.85
N ALA A 146 2.13 -11.04 15.69
CA ALA A 146 1.54 -10.26 16.77
C ALA A 146 1.18 -11.09 18.02
N PRO A 147 0.45 -12.22 17.92
CA PRO A 147 0.15 -13.09 19.06
C PRO A 147 1.39 -13.58 19.82
N TRP A 148 2.48 -13.89 19.11
CA TRP A 148 3.72 -14.43 19.70
C TRP A 148 4.53 -13.36 20.40
N LEU A 149 4.44 -12.11 19.94
CA LEU A 149 5.11 -10.98 20.55
C LEU A 149 4.34 -10.40 21.75
N GLN A 150 3.09 -10.83 22.01
CA GLN A 150 2.24 -10.23 23.06
C GLN A 150 2.81 -10.30 24.48
N ARG A 151 3.63 -11.31 24.81
CA ARG A 151 4.24 -11.48 26.14
C ARG A 151 5.47 -10.61 26.35
N GLY A 152 5.99 -10.03 25.28
CA GLY A 152 7.20 -9.22 25.27
C GLY A 152 7.14 -8.03 26.22
N GLY A 153 8.24 -7.77 26.91
CA GLY A 153 8.34 -6.68 27.90
C GLY A 153 7.59 -6.91 29.22
N ILE A 154 6.62 -7.85 29.27
CA ILE A 154 5.80 -8.14 30.46
C ILE A 154 6.49 -9.19 31.35
N VAL A 155 6.76 -10.37 30.77
CA VAL A 155 7.29 -11.53 31.51
C VAL A 155 8.73 -11.87 31.07
N PRO A 156 9.57 -12.44 31.95
CA PRO A 156 10.84 -13.01 31.53
C PRO A 156 10.62 -14.21 30.59
N GLY A 157 11.56 -14.45 29.67
CA GLY A 157 11.47 -15.59 28.75
C GLY A 157 10.25 -15.54 27.82
N TRP A 158 9.73 -14.34 27.52
CA TRP A 158 8.55 -14.11 26.68
C TRP A 158 8.63 -14.76 25.29
N TRP A 159 9.84 -14.99 24.79
CA TRP A 159 10.13 -15.61 23.51
C TRP A 159 9.95 -17.14 23.51
N ARG A 160 9.70 -17.75 24.67
CA ARG A 160 9.48 -19.19 24.83
C ARG A 160 8.03 -19.56 25.09
N GLY A 161 7.63 -20.68 24.51
CA GLY A 161 6.32 -21.30 24.68
C GLY A 161 5.17 -20.61 23.95
N LEU A 162 4.06 -21.32 23.87
CA LEU A 162 2.86 -20.91 23.13
C LEU A 162 2.10 -19.78 23.85
N PRO A 163 1.54 -18.79 23.13
CA PRO A 163 0.61 -17.83 23.70
C PRO A 163 -0.66 -18.57 24.11
N SER A 164 -1.32 -18.07 25.15
CA SER A 164 -2.66 -18.56 25.50
C SER A 164 -3.67 -18.13 24.43
N ALA A 165 -4.77 -18.86 24.30
CA ALA A 165 -5.87 -18.48 23.40
C ALA A 165 -6.37 -17.05 23.70
N GLY A 166 -6.34 -16.63 24.97
CA GLY A 166 -6.65 -15.26 25.35
C GLY A 166 -5.68 -14.24 24.75
N LEU A 167 -4.37 -14.50 24.76
CA LEU A 167 -3.39 -13.58 24.13
C LEU A 167 -3.55 -13.50 22.62
N VAL A 168 -3.85 -14.62 21.96
CA VAL A 168 -4.19 -14.64 20.53
C VAL A 168 -5.44 -13.80 20.28
N GLY A 169 -6.52 -14.05 21.03
CA GLY A 169 -7.77 -13.32 20.92
C GLY A 169 -7.64 -11.81 21.14
N TRP A 170 -6.92 -11.37 22.18
CA TRP A 170 -6.67 -9.94 22.42
C TRP A 170 -5.79 -9.30 21.34
N SER A 171 -4.84 -10.05 20.77
CA SER A 171 -4.02 -9.57 19.66
C SER A 171 -4.88 -9.30 18.41
N LEU A 172 -5.69 -10.29 18.02
CA LEU A 172 -6.58 -10.18 16.85
C LEU A 172 -7.66 -9.12 17.07
N LEU A 173 -8.23 -9.04 18.28
CA LEU A 173 -9.19 -7.99 18.61
C LEU A 173 -8.55 -6.60 18.48
N ASN A 174 -7.29 -6.43 18.86
CA ASN A 174 -6.62 -5.14 18.68
C ASN A 174 -6.47 -4.77 17.21
N PHE A 175 -6.11 -5.71 16.33
CA PHE A 175 -6.10 -5.46 14.89
C PHE A 175 -7.48 -4.97 14.41
N VAL A 176 -8.56 -5.66 14.79
CA VAL A 176 -9.93 -5.27 14.43
C VAL A 176 -10.27 -3.88 14.98
N THR A 177 -9.96 -3.58 16.24
CA THR A 177 -10.27 -2.27 16.83
C THR A 177 -9.47 -1.14 16.21
N LEU A 178 -8.25 -1.39 15.73
CA LEU A 178 -7.45 -0.40 15.02
C LEU A 178 -8.02 -0.12 13.64
N SER A 179 -8.41 -1.16 12.90
CA SER A 179 -9.08 -1.04 11.61
C SER A 179 -10.41 -0.29 11.72
N VAL A 180 -11.26 -0.66 12.67
CA VAL A 180 -12.53 0.04 12.93
C VAL A 180 -12.28 1.47 13.43
N GLY A 181 -11.24 1.67 14.24
CA GLY A 181 -10.82 2.99 14.71
C GLY A 181 -10.41 3.91 13.55
N ALA A 182 -9.71 3.39 12.54
CA ALA A 182 -9.35 4.16 11.35
C ALA A 182 -10.59 4.57 10.55
N VAL A 183 -11.50 3.63 10.28
CA VAL A 183 -12.79 3.91 9.64
C VAL A 183 -13.56 4.99 10.41
N LEU A 184 -13.64 4.89 11.74
CA LEU A 184 -14.33 5.87 12.58
C LEU A 184 -13.70 7.26 12.44
N VAL A 185 -12.37 7.36 12.53
CA VAL A 185 -11.64 8.64 12.47
C VAL A 185 -11.82 9.31 11.10
N TRP A 186 -11.90 8.54 10.02
CA TRP A 186 -12.18 9.07 8.67
C TRP A 186 -13.64 9.43 8.43
N SER A 187 -14.57 8.72 9.06
CA SER A 187 -16.01 8.91 8.80
C SER A 187 -16.62 10.09 9.55
N VAL A 188 -15.93 10.61 10.57
CA VAL A 188 -16.43 11.75 11.37
C VAL A 188 -15.98 13.09 10.79
N PRO A 189 -16.76 14.18 10.97
CA PRO A 189 -16.33 15.52 10.61
C PRO A 189 -15.05 15.94 11.37
N ASP A 190 -14.25 16.85 10.79
CA ASP A 190 -12.93 17.26 11.30
C ASP A 190 -12.93 17.65 12.80
N GLY A 191 -13.98 18.34 13.27
CA GLY A 191 -14.14 18.72 14.67
C GLY A 191 -14.30 17.55 15.65
N TRP A 192 -14.71 16.37 15.16
CA TRP A 192 -14.90 15.14 15.92
C TRP A 192 -13.76 14.14 15.75
N THR A 193 -12.85 14.34 14.79
CA THR A 193 -11.72 13.46 14.50
C THR A 193 -10.81 13.27 15.73
N VAL A 194 -10.48 14.36 16.44
CA VAL A 194 -9.63 14.30 17.64
C VAL A 194 -10.32 13.57 18.81
N PRO A 195 -11.58 13.90 19.19
CA PRO A 195 -12.34 13.10 20.16
C PRO A 195 -12.47 11.62 19.78
N ALA A 196 -12.75 11.32 18.50
CA ALA A 196 -12.89 9.95 18.01
C ALA A 196 -11.57 9.17 18.17
N ALA A 197 -10.44 9.75 17.76
CA ALA A 197 -9.13 9.16 17.99
C ALA A 197 -8.84 8.96 19.49
N GLY A 198 -9.16 9.94 20.33
CA GLY A 198 -9.08 9.81 21.79
C GLY A 198 -9.88 8.62 22.33
N ALA A 199 -11.11 8.43 21.85
CA ALA A 199 -11.98 7.30 22.23
C ALA A 199 -11.38 5.95 21.79
N THR A 200 -10.79 5.85 20.60
CA THR A 200 -10.06 4.63 20.19
C THR A 200 -8.85 4.37 21.09
N GLY A 201 -8.16 5.43 21.54
CA GLY A 201 -7.11 5.32 22.53
C GLY A 201 -7.61 4.81 23.90
N VAL A 202 -8.81 5.19 24.34
CA VAL A 202 -9.44 4.60 25.54
C VAL A 202 -9.63 3.08 25.37
N VAL A 203 -10.10 2.63 24.20
CA VAL A 203 -10.24 1.20 23.88
C VAL A 203 -8.88 0.49 23.96
N ASN A 204 -7.81 1.10 23.43
CA ASN A 204 -6.44 0.56 23.59
C ASN A 204 -6.06 0.38 25.07
N GLY A 205 -6.43 1.31 25.95
CA GLY A 205 -6.18 1.20 27.39
C GLY A 205 -6.87 -0.01 28.03
N LEU A 206 -8.11 -0.30 27.62
CA LEU A 206 -8.83 -1.50 28.05
C LEU A 206 -8.15 -2.78 27.52
N LEU A 207 -7.70 -2.77 26.26
CA LEU A 207 -6.96 -3.89 25.67
C LEU A 207 -5.63 -4.13 26.36
N TRP A 208 -4.89 -3.08 26.74
CA TRP A 208 -3.68 -3.18 27.56
C TRP A 208 -3.96 -3.85 28.91
N GLN A 209 -5.04 -3.47 29.60
CA GLN A 209 -5.45 -4.10 30.85
C GLN A 209 -5.69 -5.60 30.68
N ARG A 210 -6.43 -5.99 29.63
CA ARG A 210 -6.76 -7.39 29.33
C ARG A 210 -5.54 -8.20 28.91
N LYS A 211 -4.69 -7.64 28.05
CA LYS A 211 -3.42 -8.23 27.61
C LYS A 211 -2.50 -8.54 28.79
N VAL A 212 -2.26 -7.57 29.68
CA VAL A 212 -1.33 -7.74 30.80
C VAL A 212 -1.84 -8.81 31.76
N ARG A 213 -3.14 -8.82 32.07
CA ARG A 213 -3.77 -9.91 32.83
C ARG A 213 -3.59 -11.27 32.14
N ALA A 214 -3.89 -11.37 30.85
CA ALA A 214 -3.75 -12.61 30.07
C ALA A 214 -2.29 -13.11 29.97
N ALA A 215 -1.30 -12.22 30.09
CA ALA A 215 0.12 -12.57 30.06
C ALA A 215 0.67 -13.01 31.42
N VAL A 216 0.11 -12.52 32.53
CA VAL A 216 0.66 -12.66 33.89
C VAL A 216 -0.08 -13.71 34.74
N LEU A 217 -1.39 -13.86 34.55
CA LEU A 217 -2.21 -14.76 35.38
C LEU A 217 -2.06 -16.26 35.08
N PRO A 218 -1.84 -16.72 33.83
CA PRO A 218 -1.70 -18.15 33.56
C PRO A 218 -0.57 -18.80 34.36
N GLU A 219 -0.85 -19.92 35.02
CA GLU A 219 0.13 -20.64 35.85
C GLU A 219 1.07 -21.53 35.02
N ARG A 220 0.62 -21.98 33.84
CA ARG A 220 1.38 -22.89 32.97
C ARG A 220 1.44 -22.36 31.55
N VAL A 221 2.65 -22.29 31.01
CA VAL A 221 2.91 -21.99 29.60
C VAL A 221 3.23 -23.30 28.88
N ARG A 222 2.44 -23.64 27.86
CA ARG A 222 2.70 -24.82 27.01
C ARG A 222 4.01 -24.61 26.25
N TRP A 223 4.83 -25.66 26.17
CA TRP A 223 6.14 -25.63 25.50
C TRP A 223 7.12 -24.56 26.02
N SER A 224 7.14 -24.34 27.34
CA SER A 224 7.93 -23.28 28.00
C SER A 224 9.45 -23.29 27.72
N ARG A 225 10.00 -24.38 27.16
CA ARG A 225 11.42 -24.48 26.78
C ARG A 225 11.68 -24.19 25.29
N VAL A 226 10.65 -24.22 24.44
CA VAL A 226 10.80 -24.08 22.99
C VAL A 226 10.92 -22.59 22.62
N PRO A 227 11.91 -22.19 21.80
CA PRO A 227 12.08 -20.81 21.30
C PRO A 227 11.03 -20.45 20.24
N VAL A 228 9.74 -20.43 20.60
CA VAL A 228 8.69 -20.30 19.58
C VAL A 228 8.74 -18.96 18.83
N VAL A 229 9.07 -17.84 19.50
CA VAL A 229 9.17 -16.54 18.80
C VAL A 229 10.24 -16.57 17.69
N PRO A 230 11.51 -16.93 17.95
CA PRO A 230 12.50 -17.07 16.88
C PRO A 230 12.08 -17.98 15.73
N LEU A 231 11.41 -19.11 16.02
CA LEU A 231 10.92 -20.02 14.99
C LEU A 231 9.85 -19.37 14.11
N VAL A 232 8.87 -18.68 14.73
CA VAL A 232 7.84 -17.97 13.98
C VAL A 232 8.44 -16.82 13.17
N VAL A 233 9.40 -16.08 13.71
CA VAL A 233 10.12 -15.04 12.95
C VAL A 233 10.79 -15.62 11.71
N ALA A 234 11.53 -16.73 11.86
CA ALA A 234 12.15 -17.42 10.74
C ALA A 234 11.12 -17.89 9.70
N LEU A 235 10.00 -18.48 10.15
CA LEU A 235 8.90 -18.91 9.28
C LEU A 235 8.26 -17.73 8.53
N THR A 236 8.10 -16.58 9.17
CA THR A 236 7.54 -15.40 8.50
C THR A 236 8.50 -14.77 7.50
N LEU A 237 9.81 -14.87 7.72
CA LEU A 237 10.82 -14.36 6.77
C LEU A 237 11.03 -15.31 5.59
N ALA A 238 10.74 -16.61 5.74
CA ALA A 238 10.96 -17.60 4.70
C ALA A 238 10.31 -17.27 3.34
N PRO A 239 9.06 -16.79 3.26
CA PRO A 239 8.44 -16.40 1.99
C PRO A 239 9.19 -15.33 1.20
N LEU A 240 9.98 -14.46 1.86
CA LEU A 240 10.80 -13.47 1.14
C LEU A 240 11.84 -14.14 0.22
N PHE A 241 12.27 -15.37 0.53
CA PHE A 241 13.24 -16.10 -0.31
C PHE A 241 12.58 -16.88 -1.47
N PHE A 242 11.25 -16.95 -1.51
CA PHE A 242 10.49 -17.63 -2.55
C PHE A 242 9.59 -16.66 -3.33
N PHE A 243 9.94 -15.37 -3.29
CA PHE A 243 9.16 -14.29 -3.85
C PHE A 243 8.96 -14.45 -5.36
N ASP A 244 10.04 -14.71 -6.09
CA ASP A 244 9.99 -14.85 -7.56
C ASP A 244 9.10 -16.02 -8.02
N GLU A 245 9.03 -17.10 -7.23
CA GLU A 245 8.19 -18.25 -7.57
C GLU A 245 6.70 -17.92 -7.41
N ILE A 246 6.37 -17.12 -6.37
CA ILE A 246 5.04 -16.61 -6.12
C ILE A 246 4.65 -15.61 -7.22
N GLU A 247 5.56 -14.71 -7.57
CA GLU A 247 5.37 -13.69 -8.60
C GLU A 247 5.26 -14.31 -10.00
N ALA A 248 6.15 -15.22 -10.39
CA ALA A 248 6.07 -15.92 -11.67
C ALA A 248 4.80 -16.78 -11.80
N GLY A 249 4.25 -17.27 -10.68
CA GLY A 249 2.90 -17.85 -10.64
C GLY A 249 1.82 -16.82 -10.97
N GLY A 250 1.91 -15.63 -10.36
CA GLY A 250 1.04 -14.47 -10.59
C GLY A 250 1.10 -13.94 -12.03
N ALA A 251 2.29 -13.69 -12.57
CA ALA A 251 2.51 -13.17 -13.92
C ALA A 251 1.96 -14.11 -15.00
N ARG A 252 2.17 -15.43 -14.86
CA ARG A 252 1.53 -16.44 -15.74
C ARG A 252 0.01 -16.39 -15.65
N GLY A 253 -0.53 -16.23 -14.44
CA GLY A 253 -1.96 -16.03 -14.22
C GLY A 253 -2.49 -14.76 -14.89
N ALA A 254 -1.74 -13.65 -14.82
CA ALA A 254 -2.08 -12.37 -15.45
C ALA A 254 -2.06 -12.44 -16.98
N ALA A 255 -1.04 -13.07 -17.57
CA ALA A 255 -0.98 -13.29 -19.02
C ALA A 255 -2.20 -14.06 -19.53
N GLN A 256 -2.56 -15.16 -18.85
CA GLN A 256 -3.79 -15.92 -19.12
C GLN A 256 -5.06 -15.07 -18.91
N ALA A 257 -5.06 -14.19 -17.91
CA ALA A 257 -6.19 -13.32 -17.62
C ALA A 257 -6.46 -12.25 -18.69
N THR A 258 -5.47 -11.91 -19.52
CA THR A 258 -5.64 -10.93 -20.62
C THR A 258 -6.05 -11.55 -21.95
N ALA A 259 -5.91 -12.88 -22.12
CA ALA A 259 -6.32 -13.57 -23.34
C ALA A 259 -7.76 -13.26 -23.81
N PRO A 260 -8.75 -13.06 -22.91
CA PRO A 260 -10.12 -12.73 -23.32
C PRO A 260 -10.31 -11.39 -24.03
N ILE A 261 -9.34 -10.45 -24.00
CA ILE A 261 -9.53 -9.14 -24.66
C ILE A 261 -9.78 -9.25 -26.16
N GLN A 262 -9.28 -10.31 -26.79
CA GLN A 262 -9.51 -10.58 -28.21
C GLN A 262 -10.98 -10.87 -28.55
N ARG A 263 -11.79 -11.22 -27.53
CA ARG A 263 -13.23 -11.43 -27.67
C ARG A 263 -14.04 -10.14 -27.58
N LEU A 264 -13.41 -8.97 -27.38
CA LEU A 264 -14.11 -7.69 -27.29
C LEU A 264 -15.09 -7.42 -28.45
N PRO A 265 -14.79 -7.76 -29.73
CA PRO A 265 -15.74 -7.60 -30.83
C PRO A 265 -17.02 -8.44 -30.71
N GLU A 266 -17.02 -9.50 -29.90
CA GLU A 266 -18.22 -10.30 -29.62
C GLU A 266 -19.26 -9.51 -28.81
N PHE A 267 -18.85 -8.43 -28.14
CA PHE A 267 -19.68 -7.64 -27.23
C PHE A 267 -20.14 -6.30 -27.83
N GLY A 268 -19.64 -5.90 -28.99
CA GLY A 268 -20.03 -4.65 -29.64
C GLY A 268 -19.38 -4.42 -31.00
N ASP A 269 -20.03 -3.60 -31.82
CA ASP A 269 -19.52 -3.17 -33.12
C ASP A 269 -18.48 -2.05 -32.94
N LEU A 270 -17.20 -2.45 -32.94
CA LEU A 270 -16.08 -1.55 -32.69
C LEU A 270 -15.74 -0.74 -33.94
N ARG A 271 -16.15 0.54 -33.94
CA ARG A 271 -15.68 1.51 -34.94
C ARG A 271 -14.23 1.93 -34.73
N HIS A 272 -13.77 1.86 -33.48
CA HIS A 272 -12.39 2.13 -33.11
C HIS A 272 -11.51 0.92 -33.38
N THR A 273 -10.26 1.16 -33.78
CA THR A 273 -9.22 0.16 -33.57
C THR A 273 -8.73 0.26 -32.13
N VAL A 274 -8.69 -0.85 -31.41
CA VAL A 274 -8.32 -0.89 -30.00
C VAL A 274 -6.85 -1.26 -29.86
N ILE A 275 -6.09 -0.50 -29.08
CA ILE A 275 -4.75 -0.90 -28.61
C ILE A 275 -4.88 -1.36 -27.15
N PHE A 276 -4.52 -2.62 -26.88
CA PHE A 276 -4.49 -3.18 -25.53
C PHE A 276 -3.07 -3.18 -24.94
N LEU A 277 -2.89 -2.54 -23.79
CA LEU A 277 -1.63 -2.50 -23.05
C LEU A 277 -1.71 -3.42 -21.82
N GLY A 278 -0.85 -4.45 -21.82
CA GLY A 278 -0.67 -5.34 -20.66
C GLY A 278 0.06 -4.65 -19.51
N GLY A 279 -0.05 -5.23 -18.31
CA GLY A 279 0.61 -4.73 -17.11
C GLY A 279 2.09 -5.12 -16.99
N TYR A 280 2.67 -4.76 -15.84
CA TYR A 280 4.01 -5.16 -15.41
C TYR A 280 4.17 -6.67 -15.47
N ASP A 281 5.35 -7.12 -15.89
CA ASP A 281 5.72 -8.52 -16.08
C ASP A 281 4.85 -9.31 -17.06
N SER A 282 4.09 -8.63 -17.91
CA SER A 282 3.38 -9.27 -19.01
C SER A 282 4.32 -9.72 -20.13
N ASP A 283 3.88 -10.68 -20.94
CA ASP A 283 4.57 -11.08 -22.16
C ASP A 283 3.65 -10.98 -23.38
N TYR A 284 4.25 -10.98 -24.57
CA TYR A 284 3.57 -11.13 -25.84
C TYR A 284 4.45 -11.93 -26.80
N ARG A 285 3.90 -13.01 -27.36
CA ARG A 285 4.69 -13.99 -28.13
C ARG A 285 4.63 -13.78 -29.64
N GLY A 286 3.99 -12.70 -30.11
CA GLY A 286 3.87 -12.41 -31.53
C GLY A 286 2.71 -13.12 -32.21
N GLU A 287 1.70 -13.53 -31.45
CA GLU A 287 0.56 -14.25 -32.03
C GLU A 287 -0.17 -13.37 -33.06
N PRO A 288 -0.36 -13.83 -34.33
CA PRO A 288 -0.86 -12.99 -35.41
C PRO A 288 -2.23 -12.38 -35.14
N GLU A 289 -3.12 -13.10 -34.46
CA GLU A 289 -4.46 -12.62 -34.11
C GLU A 289 -4.43 -11.42 -33.15
N LYS A 290 -3.32 -11.22 -32.43
CA LYS A 290 -3.12 -10.08 -31.53
C LYS A 290 -2.37 -8.91 -32.19
N ALA A 291 -1.90 -9.08 -33.42
CA ALA A 291 -1.17 -8.06 -34.17
C ALA A 291 -2.06 -7.28 -35.15
N GLU A 292 -3.28 -7.74 -35.38
CA GLU A 292 -4.19 -7.20 -36.39
C GLU A 292 -5.48 -6.60 -35.79
N PRO A 293 -6.09 -5.61 -36.47
CA PRO A 293 -7.38 -5.05 -36.06
C PRO A 293 -8.48 -6.12 -35.97
N PRO A 294 -9.53 -5.90 -35.16
CA PRO A 294 -9.86 -4.64 -34.48
C PRO A 294 -9.19 -4.44 -33.10
N VAL A 295 -8.49 -5.44 -32.57
CA VAL A 295 -7.82 -5.37 -31.24
C VAL A 295 -6.34 -5.75 -31.37
N VAL A 296 -5.48 -4.74 -31.34
CA VAL A 296 -4.03 -4.88 -31.47
C VAL A 296 -3.36 -4.82 -30.09
N ARG A 297 -2.40 -5.70 -29.81
CA ARG A 297 -1.57 -5.67 -28.61
C ARG A 297 -0.52 -4.57 -28.73
N PHE A 298 -0.37 -3.76 -27.70
CA PHE A 298 0.79 -2.88 -27.57
C PHE A 298 2.05 -3.70 -27.31
N SER A 299 3.16 -3.31 -27.93
CA SER A 299 4.46 -3.90 -27.65
C SER A 299 5.38 -2.93 -26.92
N TYR A 300 5.92 -3.37 -25.78
CA TYR A 300 6.98 -2.65 -25.07
C TYR A 300 8.31 -2.60 -25.83
N ARG A 301 8.43 -3.32 -26.96
CA ARG A 301 9.58 -3.28 -27.88
C ARG A 301 9.31 -2.52 -29.18
N GLY A 302 8.12 -1.94 -29.35
CA GLY A 302 7.74 -1.22 -30.57
C GLY A 302 7.17 -2.13 -31.67
N THR A 303 7.23 -1.67 -32.91
CA THR A 303 6.61 -2.34 -34.06
C THR A 303 7.61 -2.66 -35.17
N ASP A 304 7.28 -3.67 -35.98
CA ASP A 304 8.00 -3.96 -37.22
C ASP A 304 7.78 -2.87 -38.29
N GLU A 305 8.41 -3.05 -39.45
CA GLU A 305 8.29 -2.14 -40.61
C GLU A 305 6.85 -2.01 -41.13
N GLN A 306 5.99 -3.00 -40.87
CA GLN A 306 4.58 -3.01 -41.25
C GLN A 306 3.67 -2.42 -40.16
N GLY A 307 4.24 -1.90 -39.06
CA GLY A 307 3.49 -1.35 -37.94
C GLY A 307 2.83 -2.40 -37.05
N ARG A 308 3.24 -3.67 -37.13
CA ARG A 308 2.73 -4.74 -36.27
C ARG A 308 3.57 -4.84 -34.99
N PRO A 309 2.95 -5.10 -33.83
CA PRO A 309 3.66 -5.16 -32.56
C PRO A 309 4.69 -6.29 -32.54
N LEU A 310 5.89 -5.99 -32.06
CA LEU A 310 6.95 -6.99 -31.87
C LEU A 310 6.68 -7.84 -30.62
N PRO A 311 7.08 -9.13 -30.59
CA PRO A 311 7.07 -9.93 -29.37
C PRO A 311 7.95 -9.30 -28.29
N TYR A 312 7.50 -9.33 -27.03
CA TYR A 312 8.23 -8.80 -25.88
C TYR A 312 8.13 -9.77 -24.69
N ALA A 313 9.12 -9.70 -23.81
CA ALA A 313 9.25 -10.48 -22.59
C ALA A 313 8.97 -9.61 -21.35
N PRO A 314 8.75 -10.20 -20.15
CA PRO A 314 8.48 -9.46 -18.91
C PRO A 314 9.45 -8.31 -18.65
N ILE A 315 10.75 -8.53 -18.84
CA ILE A 315 11.80 -7.51 -18.64
C ILE A 315 11.61 -6.23 -19.49
N ASP A 316 10.95 -6.33 -20.64
CA ASP A 316 10.69 -5.17 -21.50
C ASP A 316 9.66 -4.21 -20.86
N THR A 317 8.88 -4.68 -19.88
CA THR A 317 7.95 -3.85 -19.10
C THR A 317 8.65 -3.03 -18.01
N HIS A 318 9.89 -3.36 -17.65
CA HIS A 318 10.64 -2.66 -16.58
C HIS A 318 11.21 -1.31 -17.02
N GLN A 319 11.01 -0.93 -18.29
CA GLN A 319 11.41 0.37 -18.80
C GLN A 319 10.58 1.51 -18.18
N SER A 320 11.05 2.75 -18.32
CA SER A 320 10.35 3.88 -17.72
C SER A 320 8.99 4.13 -18.37
N LEU A 321 8.01 4.58 -17.58
CA LEU A 321 6.67 4.93 -18.08
C LEU A 321 6.71 5.97 -19.23
N PRO A 322 7.57 7.01 -19.19
CA PRO A 322 7.76 7.89 -20.34
C PRO A 322 8.25 7.19 -21.61
N ALA A 323 9.17 6.21 -21.49
CA ALA A 323 9.65 5.45 -22.64
C ALA A 323 8.55 4.58 -23.24
N SER A 324 7.78 3.88 -22.40
CA SER A 324 6.59 3.12 -22.82
C SER A 324 5.55 4.03 -23.49
N ALA A 325 5.33 5.24 -22.97
CA ALA A 325 4.39 6.20 -23.55
C ALA A 325 4.86 6.75 -24.91
N HIS A 326 6.16 6.94 -25.10
CA HIS A 326 6.72 7.29 -26.42
C HIS A 326 6.48 6.18 -27.44
N LEU A 327 6.72 4.92 -27.07
CA LEU A 327 6.41 3.78 -27.92
C LEU A 327 4.91 3.67 -28.23
N LEU A 328 4.05 4.00 -27.26
CA LEU A 328 2.61 4.06 -27.48
C LEU A 328 2.24 5.13 -28.51
N ALA A 329 2.86 6.32 -28.43
CA ALA A 329 2.63 7.39 -29.40
C ALA A 329 2.97 6.96 -30.83
N GLU A 330 4.12 6.31 -31.02
CA GLU A 330 4.51 5.78 -32.34
C GLU A 330 3.56 4.70 -32.84
N GLN A 331 3.10 3.81 -31.96
CA GLN A 331 2.19 2.73 -32.32
C GLN A 331 0.79 3.23 -32.67
N VAL A 332 0.29 4.24 -31.95
CA VAL A 332 -0.97 4.92 -32.30
C VAL A 332 -0.87 5.56 -33.69
N GLU A 333 0.21 6.30 -33.96
CA GLU A 333 0.42 6.96 -35.25
C GLU A 333 0.45 5.95 -36.41
N ARG A 334 1.27 4.89 -36.27
CA ARG A 334 1.37 3.84 -37.30
C ARG A 334 0.05 3.12 -37.51
N LEU A 335 -0.66 2.80 -36.43
CA LEU A 335 -1.95 2.13 -36.52
C LEU A 335 -2.99 3.02 -37.21
N TYR A 336 -3.07 4.29 -36.82
CA TYR A 336 -3.97 5.26 -37.45
C TYR A 336 -3.65 5.46 -38.93
N THR A 337 -2.37 5.59 -39.29
CA THR A 337 -1.94 5.70 -40.69
C THR A 337 -2.34 4.47 -41.50
N ARG A 338 -2.27 3.27 -40.91
CA ARG A 338 -2.61 2.01 -41.57
C ARG A 338 -4.11 1.80 -41.75
N THR A 339 -4.93 2.20 -40.77
CA THR A 339 -6.37 1.88 -40.75
C THR A 339 -7.28 3.05 -41.10
N GLY A 340 -6.82 4.30 -40.89
CA GLY A 340 -7.62 5.51 -40.96
C GLY A 340 -8.75 5.59 -39.93
N GLN A 341 -8.83 4.64 -38.98
CA GLN A 341 -9.89 4.54 -37.99
C GLN A 341 -9.49 5.23 -36.68
N PRO A 342 -10.43 5.83 -35.93
CA PRO A 342 -10.14 6.34 -34.60
C PRO A 342 -9.61 5.21 -33.68
N VAL A 343 -8.79 5.58 -32.71
CA VAL A 343 -8.09 4.63 -31.83
C VAL A 343 -8.65 4.72 -30.42
N ALA A 344 -8.96 3.57 -29.83
CA ALA A 344 -9.31 3.46 -28.42
C ALA A 344 -8.18 2.73 -27.66
N LEU A 345 -7.88 3.19 -26.44
CA LEU A 345 -6.83 2.59 -25.61
C LEU A 345 -7.45 1.80 -24.46
N VAL A 346 -6.96 0.58 -24.22
CA VAL A 346 -7.33 -0.22 -23.06
C VAL A 346 -6.06 -0.60 -22.32
N GLY A 347 -5.82 0.06 -21.19
CA GLY A 347 -4.65 -0.20 -20.35
C GLY A 347 -5.01 -1.03 -19.14
N GLN A 348 -4.20 -2.03 -18.80
CA GLN A 348 -4.33 -2.80 -17.57
C GLN A 348 -3.11 -2.60 -16.67
N SER A 349 -3.32 -2.35 -15.37
CA SER A 349 -2.24 -2.19 -14.39
C SER A 349 -1.21 -1.13 -14.86
N GLU A 350 0.06 -1.48 -15.05
CA GLU A 350 1.08 -0.61 -15.69
C GLU A 350 0.59 0.01 -17.00
N GLY A 351 -0.05 -0.76 -17.89
CA GLY A 351 -0.55 -0.26 -19.15
C GLY A 351 -1.51 0.93 -18.99
N ALA A 352 -2.26 1.00 -17.89
CA ALA A 352 -3.10 2.16 -17.59
C ALA A 352 -2.30 3.41 -17.20
N LEU A 353 -1.16 3.24 -16.50
CA LEU A 353 -0.22 4.32 -16.19
C LEU A 353 0.39 4.88 -17.49
N VAL A 354 0.81 4.00 -18.41
CA VAL A 354 1.33 4.36 -19.74
C VAL A 354 0.30 5.15 -20.54
N VAL A 355 -0.94 4.64 -20.61
CA VAL A 355 -2.05 5.32 -21.30
C VAL A 355 -2.27 6.72 -20.75
N ARG A 356 -2.37 6.88 -19.43
CA ARG A 356 -2.66 8.19 -18.84
C ARG A 356 -1.53 9.20 -19.08
N TYR A 357 -0.28 8.76 -18.96
CA TYR A 357 0.89 9.60 -19.25
C TYR A 357 0.91 10.04 -20.72
N TYR A 358 0.67 9.10 -21.65
CA TYR A 358 0.55 9.37 -23.07
C TYR A 358 -0.56 10.39 -23.37
N LEU A 359 -1.74 10.20 -22.78
CA LEU A 359 -2.90 11.09 -22.98
C LEU A 359 -2.64 12.51 -22.47
N GLU A 360 -1.82 12.66 -21.43
CA GLU A 360 -1.45 13.98 -20.90
C GLU A 360 -0.43 14.68 -21.79
N ARG A 361 0.64 13.98 -22.18
CA ARG A 361 1.85 14.63 -22.73
C ARG A 361 2.06 14.44 -24.23
N MET A 362 1.44 13.43 -24.84
CA MET A 362 1.79 12.93 -26.17
C MET A 362 0.59 12.57 -27.05
N ARG A 363 -0.63 12.95 -26.63
CA ARG A 363 -1.87 12.48 -27.24
C ARG A 363 -1.97 12.80 -28.72
N HIS A 364 -2.29 11.79 -29.52
CA HIS A 364 -2.67 11.93 -30.92
C HIS A 364 -4.17 12.27 -31.04
N PRO A 365 -4.61 13.16 -31.95
CA PRO A 365 -6.02 13.55 -32.11
C PRO A 365 -6.99 12.40 -32.41
N ALA A 366 -6.50 11.30 -33.00
CA ALA A 366 -7.32 10.12 -33.28
C ALA A 366 -7.68 9.30 -32.04
N VAL A 367 -7.09 9.60 -30.88
CA VAL A 367 -7.42 8.95 -29.60
C VAL A 367 -8.47 9.77 -28.86
N ASP A 368 -9.69 9.24 -28.80
CA ASP A 368 -10.87 9.89 -28.21
C ASP A 368 -11.54 9.04 -27.10
N SER A 369 -11.02 7.84 -26.82
CA SER A 369 -11.56 6.91 -25.83
C SER A 369 -10.45 6.12 -25.15
N ALA A 370 -10.48 6.02 -23.83
CA ALA A 370 -9.61 5.11 -23.10
C ALA A 370 -10.29 4.45 -21.89
N VAL A 371 -9.88 3.22 -21.60
CA VAL A 371 -10.33 2.41 -20.49
C VAL A 371 -9.13 2.02 -19.63
N MET A 372 -9.23 2.29 -18.33
CA MET A 372 -8.20 1.96 -17.34
C MET A 372 -8.68 0.82 -16.44
N LEU A 373 -8.08 -0.36 -16.60
CA LEU A 373 -8.45 -1.58 -15.88
C LEU A 373 -7.44 -1.86 -14.77
N SER A 374 -7.92 -2.08 -13.54
CA SER A 374 -7.02 -2.33 -12.39
C SER A 374 -5.90 -1.28 -12.33
N HIS A 375 -6.25 -0.03 -12.57
CA HIS A 375 -5.27 1.04 -12.62
C HIS A 375 -4.68 1.28 -11.22
N VAL A 376 -3.36 1.41 -11.16
CA VAL A 376 -2.61 1.70 -9.94
C VAL A 376 -2.85 3.13 -9.46
N LEU A 377 -3.78 3.29 -8.53
CA LEU A 377 -4.19 4.58 -8.00
C LEU A 377 -3.21 5.13 -6.97
N ARG A 378 -2.83 6.40 -7.07
CA ARG A 378 -2.01 7.09 -6.06
C ARG A 378 -0.69 6.37 -5.75
N ALA A 379 0.02 5.90 -6.78
CA ALA A 379 1.42 5.47 -6.67
C ALA A 379 2.35 6.65 -6.30
N GLY A 380 3.61 6.40 -5.96
CA GLY A 380 4.60 7.44 -5.66
C GLY A 380 4.36 8.17 -4.32
N ARG A 381 3.67 7.54 -3.36
CA ARG A 381 3.36 8.19 -2.08
C ARG A 381 4.56 8.37 -1.18
N VAL A 382 5.65 7.68 -1.44
CA VAL A 382 6.88 7.74 -0.67
C VAL A 382 8.02 8.13 -1.59
N TYR A 383 9.21 8.35 -1.02
CA TYR A 383 10.40 8.64 -1.80
C TYR A 383 11.61 8.01 -1.13
N TYR A 384 12.59 7.63 -1.94
CA TYR A 384 13.95 7.37 -1.49
C TYR A 384 14.93 7.76 -2.61
N PRO A 385 15.98 8.53 -2.29
CA PRO A 385 16.91 9.01 -3.30
C PRO A 385 17.67 7.87 -3.98
N PRO A 386 18.08 8.03 -5.25
CA PRO A 386 18.99 7.10 -5.93
C PRO A 386 20.29 6.84 -5.14
N PRO A 387 20.97 5.70 -5.34
CA PRO A 387 22.11 5.28 -4.50
C PRO A 387 23.31 6.23 -4.53
N HIS A 388 23.45 7.05 -5.59
CA HIS A 388 24.52 8.02 -5.74
C HIS A 388 24.24 9.35 -5.02
N VAL A 389 23.03 9.55 -4.49
CA VAL A 389 22.62 10.76 -3.78
C VAL A 389 22.73 10.54 -2.26
N GLY A 390 23.54 11.36 -1.59
CA GLY A 390 23.89 11.19 -0.16
C GLY A 390 22.88 11.75 0.85
N THR A 391 21.82 12.44 0.40
CA THR A 391 20.79 13.07 1.25
C THR A 391 19.44 13.07 0.55
N GLY A 392 18.34 13.07 1.31
CA GLY A 392 16.98 13.08 0.75
C GLY A 392 16.03 12.27 1.62
N TRP A 393 14.73 12.55 1.49
CA TRP A 393 13.70 11.82 2.23
C TRP A 393 13.77 10.32 1.94
N GLY A 394 13.70 9.49 2.99
CA GLY A 394 13.73 8.03 2.87
C GLY A 394 15.10 7.43 2.55
N ILE A 395 16.22 8.16 2.71
CA ILE A 395 17.55 7.65 2.33
C ILE A 395 17.91 6.29 2.95
N ALA A 396 17.70 6.11 4.26
CA ALA A 396 18.00 4.83 4.92
C ALA A 396 17.03 3.73 4.45
N THR A 397 15.78 4.10 4.14
CA THR A 397 14.78 3.18 3.58
C THR A 397 15.18 2.70 2.20
N GLY A 398 15.67 3.58 1.31
CA GLY A 398 16.17 3.18 0.00
C GLY A 398 17.32 2.17 0.11
N TRP A 399 18.27 2.38 1.03
CA TRP A 399 19.33 1.40 1.29
C TRP A 399 18.82 0.09 1.89
N GLN A 400 17.82 0.15 2.76
CA GLN A 400 17.17 -1.05 3.28
C GLN A 400 16.48 -1.85 2.16
N LEU A 401 15.71 -1.18 1.30
CA LEU A 401 15.00 -1.81 0.18
C LEU A 401 15.99 -2.47 -0.78
N ARG A 402 17.05 -1.77 -1.19
CA ARG A 402 18.12 -2.35 -2.02
C ARG A 402 18.72 -3.60 -1.38
N GLY A 403 19.03 -3.56 -0.09
CA GLY A 403 19.55 -4.71 0.63
C GLY A 403 18.54 -5.87 0.69
N MET A 404 17.27 -5.58 0.89
CA MET A 404 16.20 -6.58 0.92
C MET A 404 15.99 -7.23 -0.45
N PHE A 405 15.78 -6.45 -1.52
CA PHE A 405 15.58 -6.96 -2.87
C PHE A 405 16.83 -7.68 -3.41
N ALA A 406 18.04 -7.22 -3.05
CA ALA A 406 19.26 -7.96 -3.36
C ALA A 406 19.32 -9.35 -2.69
N LEU A 407 18.75 -9.51 -1.50
CA LEU A 407 18.66 -10.80 -0.80
C LEU A 407 17.55 -11.69 -1.34
N ILE A 408 16.40 -11.09 -1.68
CA ILE A 408 15.25 -11.77 -2.29
C ILE A 408 15.65 -12.32 -3.66
N GLY A 409 16.30 -11.50 -4.50
CA GLY A 409 16.73 -11.86 -5.85
C GLY A 409 17.91 -12.82 -5.95
N VAL A 410 18.35 -13.45 -4.84
CA VAL A 410 19.41 -14.46 -4.86
C VAL A 410 18.87 -15.76 -5.43
N GLY A 411 19.23 -16.06 -6.68
CA GLY A 411 18.76 -17.26 -7.39
C GLY A 411 17.58 -16.99 -8.34
N ALA A 412 17.06 -15.77 -8.34
CA ALA A 412 16.01 -15.30 -9.23
C ALA A 412 16.41 -15.35 -10.71
N THR A 413 15.44 -15.66 -11.58
CA THR A 413 15.62 -15.60 -13.04
C THR A 413 15.35 -14.19 -13.61
N LEU A 414 14.42 -13.47 -12.98
CA LEU A 414 14.16 -12.04 -13.19
C LEU A 414 14.32 -11.38 -11.81
N ARG A 415 15.04 -10.26 -11.72
CA ARG A 415 15.25 -9.57 -10.45
C ARG A 415 14.47 -8.27 -10.47
N ASP A 416 13.47 -8.16 -9.60
CA ASP A 416 12.90 -6.88 -9.24
C ASP A 416 13.97 -6.02 -8.55
N ASP A 417 14.03 -4.75 -8.95
CA ASP A 417 14.92 -3.78 -8.35
C ASP A 417 14.12 -2.54 -7.94
N PRO A 418 14.19 -2.06 -6.67
CA PRO A 418 13.61 -0.78 -6.30
C PRO A 418 14.16 0.41 -7.12
N GLU A 419 15.25 0.21 -7.87
CA GLU A 419 15.88 1.19 -8.75
C GLU A 419 15.54 1.02 -10.23
N GLU A 420 14.71 0.05 -10.60
CA GLU A 420 14.40 -0.17 -12.02
C GLU A 420 13.71 1.05 -12.65
N PRO A 421 13.87 1.27 -13.97
CA PRO A 421 13.36 2.46 -14.63
C PRO A 421 11.85 2.67 -14.47
N PHE A 422 11.06 1.60 -14.41
CA PHE A 422 9.62 1.65 -14.12
C PHE A 422 9.35 2.30 -12.75
N ILE A 423 9.86 1.71 -11.66
CA ILE A 423 9.70 2.22 -10.28
C ILE A 423 10.27 3.63 -10.16
N ARG A 424 11.44 3.91 -10.75
CA ARG A 424 12.02 5.25 -10.72
C ARG A 424 11.16 6.29 -11.42
N SER A 425 10.51 5.94 -12.53
CA SER A 425 9.58 6.87 -13.18
C SER A 425 8.34 7.18 -12.36
N LEU A 426 7.82 6.23 -11.58
CA LEU A 426 6.73 6.49 -10.62
C LEU A 426 7.15 7.45 -9.52
N GLN A 427 8.37 7.28 -9.00
CA GLN A 427 8.91 8.12 -7.94
C GLN A 427 9.22 9.53 -8.41
N ASP A 428 9.88 9.67 -9.54
CA ASP A 428 10.35 10.95 -10.03
C ASP A 428 9.17 11.83 -10.51
N ASP A 429 8.11 11.22 -11.04
CA ASP A 429 6.88 11.89 -11.48
C ASP A 429 5.68 11.61 -10.56
N ALA A 430 5.96 11.36 -9.27
CA ALA A 430 4.94 11.10 -8.26
C ALA A 430 3.81 12.15 -8.21
N PRO A 431 4.04 13.47 -8.40
CA PRO A 431 2.94 14.44 -8.44
C PRO A 431 1.87 14.08 -9.47
N PHE A 432 2.26 13.67 -10.68
CA PHE A 432 1.34 13.26 -11.74
C PHE A 432 0.55 12.00 -11.34
N TYR A 433 1.23 10.93 -10.95
CA TYR A 433 0.60 9.65 -10.62
C TYR A 433 -0.27 9.69 -9.35
N ARG A 434 -0.03 10.66 -8.46
CA ARG A 434 -0.86 10.89 -7.27
C ARG A 434 -2.09 11.73 -7.54
N ASN A 435 -1.95 12.77 -8.36
CA ASN A 435 -2.94 13.82 -8.43
C ASN A 435 -3.84 13.75 -9.66
N GLU A 436 -3.35 13.19 -10.77
CA GLU A 436 -3.96 13.41 -12.09
C GLU A 436 -4.55 12.15 -12.73
N MET A 437 -4.34 10.97 -12.13
CA MET A 437 -4.75 9.69 -12.72
C MET A 437 -6.27 9.55 -12.91
N LEU A 438 -7.07 10.21 -12.07
CA LEU A 438 -8.53 10.20 -12.12
C LEU A 438 -9.13 11.52 -12.64
N CYS A 439 -8.32 12.33 -13.31
CA CYS A 439 -8.74 13.59 -13.90
C CYS A 439 -9.18 13.43 -15.36
N PRO A 440 -10.16 14.24 -15.82
CA PRO A 440 -10.60 14.22 -17.20
C PRO A 440 -9.48 14.70 -18.12
N VAL A 441 -9.38 14.09 -19.30
CA VAL A 441 -8.52 14.56 -20.39
C VAL A 441 -9.41 15.15 -21.48
N ARG A 442 -9.12 16.39 -21.87
CA ARG A 442 -9.96 17.11 -22.83
C ARG A 442 -10.04 16.36 -24.17
N GLY A 443 -11.27 16.07 -24.60
CA GLY A 443 -11.55 15.38 -25.85
C GLY A 443 -11.36 13.85 -25.79
N VAL A 444 -11.22 13.26 -24.61
CA VAL A 444 -11.10 11.82 -24.42
C VAL A 444 -12.16 11.33 -23.43
N ARG A 445 -12.92 10.31 -23.81
CA ARG A 445 -13.85 9.61 -22.91
C ARG A 445 -13.07 8.60 -22.09
N LEU A 446 -12.94 8.87 -20.80
CA LEU A 446 -12.21 8.04 -19.85
C LEU A 446 -13.18 7.26 -18.95
N ILE A 447 -12.78 6.05 -18.59
CA ILE A 447 -13.42 5.26 -17.53
C ILE A 447 -12.35 4.46 -16.78
N ALA A 448 -12.48 4.36 -15.47
CA ALA A 448 -11.70 3.45 -14.64
C ALA A 448 -12.57 2.29 -14.16
N ILE A 449 -12.09 1.06 -14.32
CA ILE A 449 -12.74 -0.14 -13.78
C ILE A 449 -11.81 -0.78 -12.76
N LEU A 450 -12.21 -0.72 -11.49
CA LEU A 450 -11.37 -1.04 -10.34
C LEU A 450 -11.80 -2.36 -9.69
N PRO A 451 -10.89 -3.32 -9.48
CA PRO A 451 -11.18 -4.51 -8.72
C PRO A 451 -11.33 -4.16 -7.23
N LEU A 452 -12.20 -4.87 -6.52
CA LEU A 452 -12.40 -4.72 -5.07
C LEU A 452 -11.09 -4.94 -4.29
N SER A 453 -10.16 -5.75 -4.80
CA SER A 453 -8.84 -5.92 -4.17
C SER A 453 -8.06 -4.61 -4.06
N ASP A 454 -8.21 -3.69 -5.01
CA ASP A 454 -7.40 -2.47 -5.05
C ASP A 454 -7.76 -1.50 -3.93
N ALA A 455 -8.98 -1.57 -3.38
CA ALA A 455 -9.41 -0.81 -2.20
C ALA A 455 -8.45 -0.98 -1.00
N ILE A 456 -7.69 -2.08 -0.94
CA ILE A 456 -6.74 -2.34 0.14
C ILE A 456 -5.49 -1.44 0.03
N ALA A 457 -5.11 -1.04 -1.18
CA ALA A 457 -3.88 -0.28 -1.42
C ALA A 457 -4.13 1.23 -1.56
N VAL A 458 -5.35 1.63 -1.91
CA VAL A 458 -5.72 3.02 -2.09
C VAL A 458 -6.00 3.67 -0.74
N PRO A 459 -5.41 4.84 -0.43
CA PRO A 459 -5.83 5.63 0.72
C PRO A 459 -7.23 6.20 0.49
N ALA A 460 -8.02 6.29 1.57
CA ALA A 460 -9.42 6.70 1.54
C ALA A 460 -9.68 7.96 0.69
N GLU A 461 -10.88 8.02 0.10
CA GLU A 461 -11.41 9.12 -0.72
C GLU A 461 -10.73 9.25 -2.08
N LEU A 462 -11.13 8.44 -3.08
CA LEU A 462 -10.58 8.48 -4.44
C LEU A 462 -10.63 9.86 -5.11
N ASN A 463 -11.71 10.62 -4.90
CA ASN A 463 -11.95 11.94 -5.51
C ASN A 463 -11.79 11.92 -7.04
N ALA A 464 -12.49 10.97 -7.69
CA ALA A 464 -12.47 10.82 -9.14
C ALA A 464 -13.31 11.88 -9.86
N GLU A 465 -12.82 12.39 -10.98
CA GLU A 465 -13.58 13.26 -11.90
C GLU A 465 -13.90 12.58 -13.24
N ILE A 466 -13.55 11.30 -13.36
CA ILE A 466 -13.95 10.42 -14.46
C ILE A 466 -14.90 9.33 -13.91
N PRO A 467 -15.74 8.72 -14.76
CA PRO A 467 -16.53 7.55 -14.37
C PRO A 467 -15.65 6.43 -13.78
N VAL A 468 -16.05 5.92 -12.61
CA VAL A 468 -15.41 4.80 -11.93
C VAL A 468 -16.41 3.67 -11.77
N VAL A 469 -15.98 2.44 -12.04
CA VAL A 469 -16.81 1.25 -11.84
C VAL A 469 -16.04 0.27 -10.97
N GLU A 470 -16.58 0.00 -9.79
CA GLU A 470 -15.96 -0.93 -8.85
C GLU A 470 -16.55 -2.34 -9.03
N VAL A 471 -15.70 -3.31 -9.31
CA VAL A 471 -16.08 -4.69 -9.62
C VAL A 471 -15.45 -5.67 -8.64
N VAL A 472 -16.18 -6.72 -8.27
CA VAL A 472 -15.60 -7.80 -7.47
C VAL A 472 -14.57 -8.53 -8.33
N GLY A 473 -13.32 -8.55 -7.89
CA GLY A 473 -12.24 -9.18 -8.64
C GLY A 473 -10.88 -8.93 -8.01
N LEU A 474 -9.87 -9.54 -8.61
CA LEU A 474 -8.46 -9.34 -8.27
C LEU A 474 -7.80 -8.43 -9.30
N HIS A 475 -6.76 -7.73 -8.86
CA HIS A 475 -5.88 -6.94 -9.72
C HIS A 475 -5.39 -7.78 -10.90
N GLY A 476 -5.49 -7.22 -12.11
CA GLY A 476 -5.05 -7.89 -13.34
C GLY A 476 -5.98 -8.98 -13.86
N GLN A 477 -7.11 -9.29 -13.20
CA GLN A 477 -7.99 -10.41 -13.59
C GLN A 477 -9.36 -9.99 -14.14
N LEU A 478 -9.63 -8.68 -14.25
CA LEU A 478 -10.97 -8.19 -14.60
C LEU A 478 -11.48 -8.65 -15.97
N LEU A 479 -10.60 -8.80 -16.95
CA LEU A 479 -10.96 -9.20 -18.32
C LEU A 479 -11.44 -10.64 -18.44
N GLN A 480 -11.25 -11.48 -17.42
CA GLN A 480 -11.85 -12.82 -17.39
C GLN A 480 -13.37 -12.77 -17.24
N GLN A 481 -13.92 -11.65 -16.77
CA GLN A 481 -15.35 -11.49 -16.54
C GLN A 481 -16.05 -10.98 -17.80
N PRO A 482 -17.03 -11.72 -18.37
CA PRO A 482 -17.78 -11.27 -19.55
C PRO A 482 -18.48 -9.92 -19.34
N ARG A 483 -18.93 -9.62 -18.11
CA ARG A 483 -19.53 -8.33 -17.75
C ARG A 483 -18.54 -7.18 -17.94
N VAL A 484 -17.27 -7.36 -17.57
CA VAL A 484 -16.24 -6.32 -17.75
C VAL A 484 -15.95 -6.12 -19.23
N LEU A 485 -15.83 -7.19 -20.02
CA LEU A 485 -15.67 -7.07 -21.49
C LEU A 485 -16.84 -6.31 -22.13
N ALA A 486 -18.07 -6.59 -21.71
CA ALA A 486 -19.24 -5.84 -22.17
C ALA A 486 -19.16 -4.35 -21.79
N MET A 487 -18.77 -4.03 -20.55
CA MET A 487 -18.59 -2.64 -20.12
C MET A 487 -17.48 -1.91 -20.90
N VAL A 488 -16.37 -2.58 -21.19
CA VAL A 488 -15.28 -2.05 -22.03
C VAL A 488 -15.80 -1.76 -23.43
N ALA A 489 -16.53 -2.69 -24.05
CA ALA A 489 -17.11 -2.53 -25.38
C ALA A 489 -18.16 -1.40 -25.41
N ASP A 490 -19.04 -1.34 -24.40
CA ASP A 490 -20.06 -0.30 -24.28
C ASP A 490 -19.42 1.09 -24.16
N HIS A 491 -18.40 1.24 -23.31
CA HIS A 491 -17.65 2.51 -23.22
C HIS A 491 -17.03 2.90 -24.56
N ILE A 492 -16.28 1.99 -25.20
CA ILE A 492 -15.61 2.28 -26.47
C ILE A 492 -16.64 2.68 -27.54
N THR A 493 -17.78 2.00 -27.60
CA THR A 493 -18.84 2.26 -28.59
C THR A 493 -19.72 3.50 -28.30
N GLY A 494 -19.46 4.25 -27.22
CA GLY A 494 -20.22 5.47 -26.94
C GLY A 494 -21.44 5.27 -26.05
N LYS A 495 -21.69 4.05 -25.56
CA LYS A 495 -22.80 3.78 -24.68
C LYS A 495 -22.47 4.25 -23.26
N PRO A 496 -23.47 4.77 -22.51
CA PRO A 496 -23.28 5.15 -21.13
C PRO A 496 -22.97 3.91 -20.28
N VAL A 497 -21.90 3.98 -19.50
CA VAL A 497 -21.60 2.99 -18.45
C VAL A 497 -22.01 3.62 -17.12
N PRO A 498 -22.88 2.97 -16.32
CA PRO A 498 -23.27 3.50 -15.03
C PRO A 498 -22.06 3.58 -14.10
N ASP A 499 -21.96 4.70 -13.39
CA ASP A 499 -21.06 4.82 -12.24
C ASP A 499 -21.58 3.88 -11.14
N GLU A 500 -20.74 2.93 -10.71
CA GLU A 500 -21.08 1.95 -9.69
C GLU A 500 -20.03 2.01 -8.57
N THR A 501 -20.28 2.91 -7.61
CA THR A 501 -19.57 2.91 -6.33
C THR A 501 -20.19 1.89 -5.38
N ARG A 502 -19.33 1.13 -4.70
CA ARG A 502 -19.69 0.05 -3.78
C ARG A 502 -19.33 0.43 -2.36
N TRP A 503 -20.28 0.25 -1.45
CA TRP A 503 -20.04 0.46 -0.02
C TRP A 503 -18.95 -0.48 0.53
N GLU A 504 -18.80 -1.69 -0.04
CA GLU A 504 -17.74 -2.63 0.35
C GLU A 504 -16.35 -2.06 0.05
N TYR A 505 -16.21 -1.33 -1.05
CA TYR A 505 -14.96 -0.70 -1.46
C TYR A 505 -14.56 0.38 -0.45
N THR A 506 -15.47 1.31 -0.14
CA THR A 506 -15.24 2.38 0.83
C THR A 506 -14.86 1.85 2.22
N ILE A 507 -15.49 0.75 2.67
CA ILE A 507 -15.14 0.13 3.96
C ILE A 507 -13.75 -0.49 3.89
N LEU A 508 -13.40 -1.18 2.80
CA LEU A 508 -12.08 -1.78 2.65
C LEU A 508 -10.98 -0.73 2.61
N GLU A 509 -11.19 0.40 1.92
CA GLU A 509 -10.28 1.54 1.94
C GLU A 509 -10.07 2.07 3.37
N GLY A 510 -11.17 2.32 4.09
CA GLY A 510 -11.10 2.83 5.46
C GLY A 510 -10.44 1.86 6.45
N VAL A 511 -10.61 0.55 6.25
CA VAL A 511 -9.94 -0.48 7.05
C VAL A 511 -8.46 -0.56 6.70
N ALA A 512 -8.14 -0.64 5.41
CA ALA A 512 -6.78 -0.87 4.94
C ALA A 512 -5.89 0.35 5.15
N GLY A 513 -6.46 1.55 5.12
CA GLY A 513 -5.71 2.76 5.37
C GLY A 513 -5.14 2.87 6.81
N ALA A 514 -5.61 2.08 7.78
CA ALA A 514 -4.90 1.93 9.05
C ALA A 514 -3.48 1.35 8.85
N TRP A 515 -3.26 0.57 7.80
CA TRP A 515 -2.08 -0.25 7.64
C TRP A 515 -1.09 0.28 6.60
N GLN A 516 -1.50 1.28 5.81
CA GLN A 516 -0.64 1.90 4.81
C GLN A 516 0.48 2.74 5.45
N ALA A 517 1.62 2.88 4.76
CA ALA A 517 2.61 3.87 5.13
C ALA A 517 2.06 5.30 4.94
N PRO A 518 2.38 6.26 5.83
CA PRO A 518 1.97 7.64 5.63
C PRO A 518 2.62 8.19 4.35
N PRO A 519 1.88 8.86 3.45
CA PRO A 519 2.49 9.44 2.27
C PRO A 519 3.40 10.60 2.66
N LEU A 520 4.42 10.90 1.85
CA LEU A 520 5.26 12.08 1.96
C LEU A 520 4.56 13.26 1.24
N PRO A 521 4.26 14.37 1.94
CA PRO A 521 3.71 15.53 1.29
C PRO A 521 4.60 16.06 0.16
N LEU A 522 3.98 16.45 -0.96
CA LEU A 522 4.69 16.86 -2.18
C LEU A 522 5.65 18.03 -1.92
N ALA A 523 5.21 19.00 -1.11
CA ALA A 523 6.00 20.18 -0.75
C ALA A 523 7.25 19.87 0.09
N LEU A 524 7.37 18.69 0.69
CA LEU A 524 8.55 18.33 1.48
C LEU A 524 9.70 17.81 0.62
N ASN A 525 9.41 17.23 -0.55
CA ASN A 525 10.44 16.61 -1.38
C ASN A 525 10.84 17.55 -2.55
N PRO A 526 12.02 18.18 -2.48
CA PRO A 526 12.45 19.11 -3.54
C PRO A 526 12.65 18.42 -4.90
N ALA A 527 12.87 17.10 -4.93
CA ALA A 527 13.05 16.36 -6.18
C ALA A 527 11.81 16.38 -7.10
N TRP A 528 10.62 16.62 -6.54
CA TRP A 528 9.38 16.63 -7.30
C TRP A 528 9.05 17.98 -7.93
N HIS A 529 9.78 19.05 -7.57
CA HIS A 529 9.52 20.41 -8.06
C HIS A 529 8.03 20.83 -7.97
N ALA A 530 7.32 20.33 -6.96
CA ALA A 530 5.86 20.43 -6.82
C ALA A 530 5.40 21.67 -6.04
N GLU A 531 6.22 22.74 -6.02
CA GLU A 531 5.87 23.98 -5.33
C GLU A 531 4.56 24.56 -5.88
N GLY A 532 3.56 24.73 -5.01
CA GLY A 532 2.25 25.26 -5.38
C GLY A 532 1.28 24.28 -6.04
N GLN A 533 1.66 23.01 -6.23
CA GLN A 533 0.74 21.99 -6.72
C GLN A 533 -0.18 21.49 -5.58
N PRO A 534 -1.46 21.15 -5.87
CA PRO A 534 -2.31 20.45 -4.91
C PRO A 534 -1.66 19.13 -4.46
N ASP A 535 -1.88 18.74 -3.22
CA ASP A 535 -1.40 17.46 -2.70
C ASP A 535 -2.56 16.67 -2.10
N ARG A 536 -2.86 15.50 -2.67
CA ARG A 536 -3.92 14.60 -2.17
C ARG A 536 -3.64 14.03 -0.79
N ALA A 537 -2.40 14.07 -0.31
CA ALA A 537 -2.11 13.74 1.08
C ALA A 537 -2.66 14.80 2.05
N LEU A 538 -2.70 16.06 1.62
CA LEU A 538 -3.06 17.21 2.45
C LEU A 538 -4.46 17.79 2.14
N ARG A 539 -5.03 17.58 0.95
CA ARG A 539 -6.31 18.19 0.57
C ARG A 539 -7.14 17.31 -0.35
N ARG A 540 -8.46 17.47 -0.21
CA ARG A 540 -9.50 16.77 -1.00
C ARG A 540 -9.76 17.35 -2.38
N GLN A 541 -8.93 18.25 -2.90
CA GLN A 541 -9.25 18.90 -4.19
C GLN A 541 -9.17 17.90 -5.35
N PRO A 542 -10.21 17.80 -6.21
CA PRO A 542 -10.43 16.67 -7.10
C PRO A 542 -9.61 16.65 -8.38
N CYS A 543 -9.17 17.78 -8.94
CA CYS A 543 -8.21 17.91 -10.05
C CYS A 543 -7.62 19.32 -10.09
N PRO A 544 -6.42 19.54 -10.67
CA PRO A 544 -5.99 20.89 -11.01
C PRO A 544 -6.97 21.52 -12.02
N PRO A 545 -7.24 22.83 -11.93
CA PRO A 545 -8.13 23.50 -12.88
C PRO A 545 -7.56 23.38 -14.31
N THR A 546 -8.38 22.87 -15.23
CA THR A 546 -8.06 22.70 -16.66
C THR A 546 -8.04 23.98 -17.45
#